data_AF-A0A6A7ALQ0-F1
#
_entry.id   AF-A0A6A7ALQ0-F1
#
_cell.length_a   1.000
_cell.length_b   1.000
_cell.length_c   1.000
_cell.angle_alpha   90.00
_cell.angle_beta   90.00
_cell.angle_gamma   90.00
#
_symmetry.space_group_name_H-M   'P 1'
#
loop_
_entity.id
_entity.type
_entity.pdbx_description
1 polymer ?
#
loop_
_entity_poly.entity_id
_entity_poly.type
_entity_poly.pdbx_seq_one_letter_code
_entity_poly.pdbx_strand_id
1 'polypeptide(L)' 'MMTPAARRAIEKEWRYTTDPNLPPRAASSFLSREDPDEHEWDYGFRDDTGKVIQGRGTMKQIELHMALRRREAQGRQRA' A
#
# COMPACT_ATOMS: atom_id res chain seq x y z
N MET A 1 18.85 -14.81 -8.19
CA MET A 1 17.53 -14.48 -8.77
C MET A 1 17.24 -13.02 -8.43
N MET A 2 16.83 -12.21 -9.41
CA MET A 2 16.52 -10.80 -9.17
C MET A 2 15.07 -10.69 -8.69
N THR A 3 14.82 -9.93 -7.61
CA THR A 3 13.47 -9.72 -7.10
C THR A 3 12.69 -8.77 -8.02
N PRO A 4 11.35 -8.86 -8.06
CA PRO A 4 10.52 -7.91 -8.81
C PRO A 4 10.82 -6.45 -8.46
N ALA A 5 11.04 -6.16 -7.17
CA ALA A 5 11.42 -4.83 -6.69
C ALA A 5 12.77 -4.35 -7.26
N ALA A 6 13.78 -5.23 -7.31
CA ALA A 6 15.09 -4.90 -7.86
C ALA A 6 15.05 -4.69 -9.38
N ARG A 7 14.32 -5.54 -10.11
CA ARG A 7 14.08 -5.37 -11.56
C ARG A 7 13.44 -4.01 -11.86
N ARG A 8 12.50 -3.62 -11.00
CA ARG A 8 11.70 -2.40 -11.13
C ARG A 8 12.48 -1.14 -10.79
N ALA A 9 13.39 -1.19 -9.82
CA ALA A 9 14.30 -0.09 -9.54
C ALA A 9 15.16 0.23 -10.78
N ILE A 10 15.71 -0.80 -11.42
CA ILE A 10 16.50 -0.66 -12.64
C ILE A 10 15.66 -0.12 -13.81
N GLU A 11 14.43 -0.63 -13.99
CA GLU A 11 13.53 -0.12 -15.04
C GLU A 11 13.16 1.35 -14.82
N LYS A 12 12.88 1.76 -13.57
CA LYS A 12 12.59 3.16 -13.23
C LYS A 12 13.78 4.05 -13.54
N GLU A 13 14.98 3.67 -13.09
CA GLU A 13 16.21 4.41 -13.35
C GLU A 13 16.43 4.59 -14.86
N TRP A 14 16.38 3.50 -15.63
CA TRP A 14 16.55 3.55 -17.08
C TRP A 14 15.52 4.45 -17.78
N ARG A 15 14.25 4.37 -17.36
CA ARG A 15 13.14 5.12 -17.98
C ARG A 15 13.26 6.62 -17.75
N TYR A 16 13.61 7.07 -16.54
CA TYR A 16 13.76 8.51 -16.25
C TYR A 16 15.11 9.08 -16.68
N THR A 17 16.14 8.25 -16.85
CA THR A 17 17.38 8.68 -17.52
C THR A 17 17.17 8.91 -19.02
N THR A 18 16.25 8.16 -19.64
CA THR A 18 16.02 8.21 -21.10
C THR A 18 15.00 9.27 -21.51
N ASP A 19 13.93 9.48 -20.72
CA ASP A 19 12.94 10.53 -20.97
C ASP A 19 12.52 11.23 -19.66
N PRO A 20 13.11 12.40 -19.35
CA PRO A 20 12.86 13.13 -18.12
C PRO A 20 11.49 13.84 -18.10
N ASN A 21 10.80 13.93 -19.23
CA ASN A 21 9.50 14.62 -19.34
C ASN A 21 8.31 13.68 -19.14
N LEU A 22 8.56 12.38 -18.96
CA LEU A 22 7.51 11.44 -18.62
C LEU A 22 6.84 11.84 -17.30
N PRO A 23 5.51 11.80 -17.21
CA PRO A 23 4.82 12.05 -15.96
C PRO A 23 5.33 11.07 -14.90
N PRO A 24 5.61 11.54 -13.67
CA PRO A 24 6.03 10.67 -12.59
C PRO A 24 5.05 9.51 -12.44
N ARG A 25 5.56 8.28 -12.42
CA ARG A 25 4.80 7.04 -12.22
C ARG A 25 4.07 6.98 -10.87
N ALA A 26 4.26 7.98 -10.00
CA ALA A 26 3.41 8.28 -8.85
C ALA A 26 1.98 8.75 -9.24
N ALA A 27 1.73 9.00 -10.53
CA ALA A 27 0.39 9.08 -11.06
C ALA A 27 -0.35 7.75 -10.80
N SER A 28 -1.52 7.84 -10.16
CA SER A 28 -2.32 6.70 -9.69
C SER A 28 -2.63 5.65 -10.76
N SER A 29 -2.51 5.98 -12.04
CA SER A 29 -2.74 5.09 -13.18
C SER A 29 -1.61 4.08 -13.46
N PHE A 30 -0.44 4.19 -12.81
CA PHE A 30 0.72 3.34 -13.11
C PHE A 30 1.16 2.39 -11.99
N LEU A 31 0.34 2.27 -10.94
CA LEU A 31 0.61 1.40 -9.80
C LEU A 31 0.77 -0.05 -10.28
N SER A 32 1.96 -0.62 -10.04
CA SER A 32 2.28 -1.97 -10.50
C SER A 32 1.57 -2.98 -9.62
N ARG A 33 0.67 -3.77 -10.20
CA ARG A 33 -0.11 -4.79 -9.47
C ARG A 33 0.75 -5.86 -8.80
N GLU A 34 1.95 -6.08 -9.33
CA GLU A 34 2.94 -7.04 -8.81
C GLU A 34 3.72 -6.50 -7.61
N ASP A 35 3.62 -5.20 -7.31
CA ASP A 35 4.28 -4.56 -6.19
C ASP A 35 3.24 -4.23 -5.10
N PRO A 36 3.19 -4.99 -3.98
CA PRO A 36 2.18 -4.79 -2.94
C PRO A 36 2.34 -3.46 -2.19
N ASP A 37 3.51 -2.81 -2.27
CA ASP A 37 3.72 -1.49 -1.69
C ASP A 37 3.16 -0.37 -2.56
N GLU A 38 2.89 -0.64 -3.83
CA GLU A 38 2.29 0.33 -4.75
C GLU A 38 0.87 -0.01 -5.16
N HIS A 39 0.49 -1.29 -5.18
CA HIS A 39 -0.86 -1.66 -5.57
C HIS A 39 -1.87 -1.30 -4.47
N GLU A 40 -2.84 -0.49 -4.83
CA GLU A 40 -3.98 -0.19 -3.97
C GLU A 40 -5.03 -1.29 -4.06
N TRP A 41 -5.46 -1.79 -2.91
CA TRP A 41 -6.56 -2.73 -2.79
C TRP A 41 -7.74 -2.05 -2.09
N ASP A 42 -8.95 -2.32 -2.56
CA ASP A 42 -10.13 -2.15 -1.72
C ASP A 42 -10.13 -3.30 -0.69
N TYR A 43 -10.31 -2.96 0.58
CA TYR A 43 -10.28 -3.92 1.68
C TYR A 43 -11.43 -3.70 2.64
N GLY A 44 -11.81 -4.77 3.33
CA GLY A 44 -12.79 -4.75 4.40
C GLY A 44 -12.42 -5.73 5.50
N PHE A 45 -12.45 -5.28 6.75
CA PHE A 45 -12.28 -6.16 7.90
C PHE A 45 -13.27 -5.80 9.01
N ARG A 46 -13.58 -6.76 9.87
CA ARG A 46 -14.40 -6.55 11.05
C ARG A 46 -13.49 -6.27 12.24
N ASP A 47 -13.74 -5.19 12.96
CA ASP A 47 -13.02 -4.91 14.21
C ASP A 47 -13.60 -5.72 15.38
N ASP A 48 -12.91 -5.66 16.53
CA ASP A 48 -13.28 -6.38 17.75
C ASP A 48 -14.60 -5.89 18.36
N THR A 49 -15.10 -4.72 17.94
CA THR A 49 -16.43 -4.20 18.32
C THR A 49 -17.54 -4.73 17.42
N GLY A 50 -17.18 -5.53 16.42
CA GLY A 50 -18.10 -6.08 15.43
C GLY A 50 -18.42 -5.12 14.28
N LYS A 51 -17.77 -3.95 14.19
CA LYS A 51 -17.97 -2.97 13.13
C LYS A 51 -17.16 -3.37 11.90
N VAL A 52 -17.79 -3.32 10.72
CA VAL A 52 -17.09 -3.51 9.44
C VAL A 52 -16.44 -2.19 9.04
N ILE A 53 -15.14 -2.23 8.82
CA ILE A 53 -14.34 -1.13 8.31
C ILE A 53 -13.95 -1.48 6.88
N GLN A 54 -14.24 -0.56 5.98
CA GLN A 54 -13.81 -0.63 4.58
C GLN A 54 -12.83 0.51 4.30
N GLY A 55 -11.93 0.28 3.36
CA GLY A 55 -11.00 1.31 2.90
C GLY A 55 -10.34 0.91 1.61
N ARG A 56 -9.50 1.82 1.11
CA ARG A 56 -8.62 1.58 -0.03
C ARG A 56 -7.21 2.01 0.35
N GLY A 57 -6.21 1.24 -0.06
CA GLY A 57 -4.82 1.61 0.17
C GLY A 57 -3.83 0.51 -0.19
N THR A 58 -2.55 0.83 -0.08
CA THR A 58 -1.46 -0.14 -0.30
C THR A 58 -1.38 -1.13 0.85
N MET A 59 -0.70 -2.26 0.67
CA MET A 59 -0.59 -3.30 1.71
C MET A 59 -0.11 -2.72 3.05
N LYS A 60 0.90 -1.84 3.01
CA LYS A 60 1.43 -1.15 4.19
C LYS A 60 0.41 -0.24 4.88
N GLN A 61 -0.44 0.46 4.11
CA GLN A 61 -1.51 1.30 4.66
C GLN A 61 -2.62 0.46 5.29
N ILE A 62 -2.95 -0.69 4.69
CA ILE A 62 -3.94 -1.64 5.22
C ILE A 62 -3.46 -2.20 6.56
N GLU A 63 -2.21 -2.66 6.63
CA GLU A 63 -1.59 -3.18 7.85
C GLU A 63 -1.57 -2.12 8.96
N LEU A 64 -1.19 -0.89 8.64
CA LEU A 64 -1.20 0.22 9.59
C LEU A 64 -2.62 0.49 10.12
N HIS A 65 -3.63 0.51 9.24
CA HIS A 65 -5.02 0.72 9.66
C HIS A 65 -5.52 -0.40 10.58
N MET A 66 -5.23 -1.66 10.26
CA MET A 66 -5.56 -2.79 11.14
C MET A 66 -4.87 -2.68 12.50
N ALA A 67 -3.58 -2.33 12.53
CA ALA A 67 -2.82 -2.18 13.76
C ALA A 67 -3.34 -1.03 14.64
N LEU A 68 -3.68 0.11 14.04
CA LEU A 68 -4.30 1.24 14.74
C LEU A 68 -5.62 0.84 15.39
N ARG A 69 -6.49 0.13 14.66
CA ARG A 69 -7.78 -0.33 15.19
C ARG A 69 -7.64 -1.31 16.35
N ARG A 70 -6.70 -2.25 16.26
CA ARG A 70 -6.38 -3.15 17.38
C ARG A 70 -5.91 -2.39 18.62
N ARG A 71 -5.09 -1.35 18.45
CA ARG A 71 -4.60 -0.53 19.56
C ARG A 71 -5.72 0.28 20.21
N GLU A 72 -6.62 0.87 19.42
CA GLU A 72 -7.79 1.59 19.93
C GLU A 72 -8.73 0.67 20.72
N ALA A 73 -8.97 -0.55 20.25
CA ALA A 73 -9.77 -1.55 20.96
C ALA A 73 -9.16 -1.92 22.31
N GLN A 74 -7.85 -2.16 22.37
CA GLN A 74 -7.14 -2.48 23.61
C GLN A 74 -7.09 -1.30 24.60
N GLY A 75 -6.98 -0.07 24.10
CA GLY A 75 -7.03 1.15 24.92
C GLY A 75 -8.39 1.33 25.60
N ARG A 76 -9.49 0.97 24.93
CA ARG A 76 -10.84 1.00 25.51
C ARG A 76 -11.13 -0.09 26.52
N GLN A 77 -10.46 -1.24 26.44
CA GLN A 77 -10.61 -2.33 27.42
C GLN A 77 -9.84 -2.10 28.72
N ARG A 78 -8.92 -1.12 28.76
CA ARG A 78 -8.08 -0.81 29.91
C ARG A 78 -8.47 0.47 30.66
N ALA A 79 -9.51 1.17 30.20
CA ALA A 79 -10.10 2.33 30.86
C ALA A 79 -11.42 1.93 31.53
#